data_AF-X1P6R1-F1
#
_entry.id   AF-X1P6R1-F1
#
_cell.length_a   1.000
_cell.length_b   1.000
_cell.length_c   1.000
_cell.angle_alpha   90.00
_cell.angle_beta   90.00
_cell.angle_gamma   90.00
#
_symmetry.space_group_name_H-M   'P 1'
#
loop_
_entity.id
_entity.type
_entity.pdbx_description
1 polymer ?
#
loop_
_entity_poly.entity_id
_entity_poly.type
_entity_poly.pdbx_seq_one_letter_code
_entity_poly.pdbx_strand_id
1 'polypeptide(L)'
;MEVIIGFLTIFLIGSLSLIGLFMISIREKTLDRILFILVAFATGTILASALFDLIPESIHHLEELNSGGAGIAENLVFVFIIFGFVIFFVIERFIYWFHGHAHENKNKLVCYTGLGDGEDYSLSRDSGVKSFALLNLIGDGLHNYL
;
A
#
# COMPACT_ATOMS: atom_id res chain seq x y z
N MET A 1 13.39 -19.90 22.29
CA MET A 1 12.51 -20.58 21.31
C MET A 1 11.79 -19.55 20.45
N GLU A 2 11.11 -18.58 21.09
CA GLU A 2 10.38 -17.46 20.45
C GLU A 2 11.13 -16.77 19.30
N VAL A 3 12.38 -16.35 19.51
CA VAL A 3 13.15 -15.63 18.48
C VAL A 3 13.40 -16.48 17.24
N ILE A 4 13.66 -17.78 17.40
CA ILE A 4 13.89 -18.71 16.28
C ILE A 4 12.60 -18.90 15.48
N ILE A 5 11.47 -19.00 16.17
CA ILE A 5 10.14 -19.10 15.54
C ILE A 5 9.84 -17.82 14.77
N GLY A 6 10.12 -16.64 15.34
CA GLY A 6 9.97 -15.36 14.65
C GLY A 6 10.76 -15.29 13.34
N PHE A 7 12.05 -15.64 13.37
CA PHE A 7 12.87 -15.69 12.14
C PHE A 7 12.36 -16.71 11.12
N LEU A 8 11.92 -17.89 11.56
CA LEU A 8 11.36 -18.92 10.68
C LEU A 8 10.07 -18.43 10.00
N THR A 9 9.20 -17.76 10.76
CA THR A 9 7.95 -17.18 10.25
C THR A 9 8.22 -16.09 9.22
N ILE A 10 9.13 -15.16 9.50
CA ILE A 10 9.51 -14.11 8.54
C ILE A 10 10.06 -14.74 7.24
N PHE A 11 10.92 -15.74 7.36
CA PHE A 11 11.49 -16.45 6.20
C PHE A 11 10.41 -17.17 5.38
N LEU A 12 9.45 -17.84 6.05
CA LEU A 12 8.34 -18.52 5.39
C LEU A 12 7.42 -17.54 4.67
N ILE A 13 7.01 -16.46 5.33
CA ILE A 13 6.14 -15.43 4.74
C ILE A 13 6.85 -14.77 3.54
N GLY A 14 8.12 -14.42 3.67
CA GLY A 14 8.92 -13.89 2.57
C GLY A 14 9.03 -14.86 1.39
N SER A 15 9.18 -16.16 1.67
CA SER A 15 9.19 -17.21 0.64
C SER A 15 7.82 -17.34 -0.05
N LEU A 16 6.72 -17.20 0.68
CA LEU A 16 5.37 -17.18 0.11
C LEU A 16 5.15 -15.99 -0.81
N SER A 17 5.75 -14.82 -0.52
CA SER A 17 5.66 -13.65 -1.40
C SER A 17 6.22 -13.90 -2.80
N LEU A 18 7.14 -14.85 -2.97
CA LEU A 18 7.68 -15.22 -4.29
C LEU A 18 6.66 -15.91 -5.19
N ILE A 19 5.53 -16.40 -4.64
CA ILE A 19 4.44 -16.98 -5.44
C ILE A 19 3.90 -15.96 -6.45
N GLY A 20 3.96 -14.67 -6.13
CA GLY A 20 3.59 -13.58 -7.04
C GLY A 20 4.37 -13.60 -8.36
N LEU A 21 5.60 -14.16 -8.40
CA LEU A 21 6.39 -14.28 -9.62
C LEU A 21 5.68 -15.13 -10.69
N PHE A 22 4.96 -16.17 -10.28
CA PHE A 22 4.21 -17.03 -11.21
C PHE A 22 3.03 -16.30 -11.87
N MET A 23 2.54 -15.21 -11.27
CA MET A 23 1.45 -14.40 -11.82
C MET A 23 1.82 -13.72 -13.14
N ILE A 24 3.12 -13.49 -13.41
CA ILE A 24 3.62 -12.94 -14.67
C ILE A 24 3.28 -13.84 -15.87
N SER A 25 3.13 -15.16 -15.64
CA SER A 25 2.81 -16.14 -16.68
C SER A 25 1.30 -16.20 -17.01
N ILE A 26 0.45 -15.52 -16.22
CA ILE A 26 -1.01 -15.56 -16.37
C ILE A 26 -1.46 -14.48 -17.37
N ARG A 27 -2.50 -14.78 -18.15
CA ARG A 27 -3.12 -13.81 -19.07
C ARG A 27 -3.75 -12.65 -18.29
N GLU A 28 -3.52 -11.43 -18.76
CA GLU A 28 -3.99 -10.16 -18.18
C GLU A 28 -5.46 -10.19 -17.71
N LYS A 29 -6.41 -10.57 -18.58
CA LYS A 29 -7.84 -10.63 -18.23
C LYS A 29 -8.16 -11.56 -17.05
N THR A 30 -7.38 -12.63 -16.89
CA THR A 30 -7.53 -13.57 -15.77
C THR A 30 -6.88 -13.01 -14.53
N LEU A 31 -5.71 -12.40 -14.68
CA LEU A 31 -4.98 -11.77 -13.59
C LEU A 31 -5.78 -10.63 -12.95
N ASP A 32 -6.40 -9.75 -13.73
CA ASP A 32 -7.23 -8.65 -13.21
C ASP A 32 -8.37 -9.14 -12.32
N ARG A 33 -9.02 -10.23 -12.72
CA ARG A 33 -10.14 -10.80 -11.96
C ARG A 33 -9.68 -11.43 -10.64
N ILE A 34 -8.52 -12.08 -10.66
CA ILE A 34 -7.91 -12.68 -9.48
C ILE A 34 -7.42 -11.57 -8.53
N LEU A 35 -6.73 -10.56 -9.05
CA LEU A 35 -6.23 -9.42 -8.27
C LEU A 35 -7.37 -8.70 -7.55
N PHE A 36 -8.50 -8.46 -8.21
CA PHE A 36 -9.66 -7.83 -7.58
C PHE A 36 -10.12 -8.61 -6.33
N ILE A 37 -10.22 -9.94 -6.44
CA ILE A 37 -10.64 -10.79 -5.32
C ILE A 37 -9.57 -10.84 -4.22
N LEU A 38 -8.29 -10.98 -4.59
CA LEU A 38 -7.19 -11.05 -3.63
C LEU A 38 -7.02 -9.75 -2.85
N VAL A 39 -7.13 -8.60 -3.51
CA VAL A 39 -7.02 -7.28 -2.86
C VAL A 39 -8.22 -7.04 -1.93
N ALA A 40 -9.43 -7.41 -2.35
CA ALA A 40 -10.62 -7.33 -1.50
C ALA A 40 -10.48 -8.24 -0.26
N PHE A 41 -9.97 -9.46 -0.45
CA PHE A 41 -9.71 -10.40 0.64
C PHE A 41 -8.65 -9.86 1.61
N ALA A 42 -7.49 -9.42 1.10
CA ALA A 42 -6.41 -8.88 1.90
C ALA A 42 -6.85 -7.66 2.73
N THR A 43 -7.53 -6.70 2.08
CA THR A 43 -8.06 -5.51 2.77
C THR A 43 -9.07 -5.91 3.85
N GLY A 44 -9.92 -6.89 3.59
CA GLY A 44 -10.87 -7.44 4.57
C GLY A 44 -10.18 -8.12 5.76
N THR A 45 -9.13 -8.91 5.52
CA THR A 45 -8.37 -9.57 6.59
C THR A 45 -7.61 -8.57 7.45
N ILE A 46 -6.97 -7.56 6.85
CA ILE A 46 -6.27 -6.49 7.59
C ILE A 46 -7.27 -5.71 8.44
N LEU A 47 -8.43 -5.34 7.88
CA LEU A 47 -9.48 -4.65 8.63
C LEU A 47 -10.03 -5.51 9.77
N ALA A 48 -10.27 -6.80 9.54
CA ALA A 48 -10.73 -7.72 10.56
C ALA A 48 -9.70 -7.89 11.68
N SER A 49 -8.41 -8.05 11.35
CA SER A 49 -7.32 -8.11 12.35
C SER A 49 -7.22 -6.81 13.16
N ALA A 50 -7.30 -5.65 12.51
CA ALA A 50 -7.30 -4.38 13.21
C ALA A 50 -8.48 -4.24 14.20
N LEU A 51 -9.70 -4.60 13.77
CA LEU A 51 -10.92 -4.43 14.57
C LEU A 51 -11.09 -5.48 15.67
N PHE A 52 -10.79 -6.75 15.38
CA PHE A 52 -11.09 -7.87 16.28
C PHE A 52 -9.89 -8.35 17.09
N ASP A 53 -8.68 -7.96 16.70
CA ASP A 53 -7.43 -8.40 17.36
C ASP A 53 -6.73 -7.18 17.98
N LEU A 54 -6.18 -6.29 17.14
CA LEU A 54 -5.29 -5.21 17.58
C LEU A 54 -5.98 -4.18 18.49
N ILE A 55 -7.20 -3.73 18.14
CA ILE A 55 -7.91 -2.75 18.96
C ILE A 55 -8.28 -3.33 20.34
N PRO A 56 -8.98 -4.48 20.45
CA PRO A 56 -9.26 -5.10 21.74
C PRO A 56 -8.01 -5.40 22.58
N GLU A 57 -6.96 -5.95 21.95
CA GLU A 57 -5.70 -6.27 22.62
C GLU A 57 -5.01 -5.01 23.17
N SER A 58 -5.02 -3.91 22.41
CA SER A 58 -4.45 -2.63 22.87
C SER A 58 -5.16 -2.06 24.10
N ILE A 59 -6.48 -2.22 24.19
CA ILE A 59 -7.27 -1.78 25.35
C ILE A 59 -6.95 -2.65 26.57
N HIS A 60 -6.91 -3.98 26.37
CA HIS A 60 -6.59 -4.92 27.45
C HIS A 60 -5.18 -4.70 28.02
N HIS A 61 -4.18 -4.51 27.17
CA HIS A 61 -2.83 -4.17 27.63
C HIS A 61 -2.76 -2.83 28.37
N LEU A 62 -3.56 -1.85 27.96
CA LEU A 62 -3.62 -0.58 28.67
C LEU A 62 -4.22 -0.73 30.08
N GLU A 63 -5.26 -1.55 30.22
CA GLU A 63 -5.87 -1.88 31.51
C GLU A 63 -4.87 -2.61 32.44
N GLU A 64 -4.09 -3.54 31.89
CA GLU A 64 -3.03 -4.25 32.61
C GLU A 64 -1.94 -3.28 33.11
N LEU A 65 -1.48 -2.36 32.26
CA LEU A 65 -0.50 -1.33 32.62
C LEU A 65 -1.04 -0.37 33.70
N ASN A 66 -2.31 0.01 33.60
CA ASN A 66 -2.96 0.87 34.58
C ASN A 66 -3.13 0.19 35.94
N SER A 67 -3.45 -1.10 35.93
CA SER A 67 -3.47 -1.93 37.14
C SER A 67 -2.09 -2.02 37.80
N GLY A 68 -1.02 -1.95 37.00
CA GLY A 68 0.38 -1.83 37.45
C GLY A 68 0.81 -0.42 37.91
N GLY A 69 -0.10 0.57 37.89
CA GLY A 69 0.16 1.93 38.39
C GLY A 69 0.63 2.94 37.33
N ALA A 70 0.54 2.63 36.03
CA ALA A 70 0.98 3.54 34.97
C ALA A 70 0.13 4.83 34.87
N GLY A 71 -1.18 4.76 35.18
CA GLY A 71 -2.08 5.93 35.21
C GLY A 71 -2.32 6.59 33.84
N ILE A 72 -2.30 5.81 32.77
CA ILE A 72 -2.47 6.24 31.38
C ILE A 72 -3.97 6.35 31.05
N ALA A 73 -4.38 7.43 30.38
CA ALA A 73 -5.77 7.64 30.03
C ALA A 73 -6.25 6.69 28.91
N GLU A 74 -7.39 6.03 29.11
CA GLU A 74 -7.97 5.05 28.16
C GLU A 74 -8.27 5.64 26.77
N ASN A 75 -8.59 6.94 26.73
CA ASN A 75 -8.87 7.64 25.48
C ASN A 75 -7.66 7.74 24.54
N LEU A 76 -6.44 7.53 25.02
CA LEU A 76 -5.23 7.59 24.19
C LEU A 76 -5.23 6.55 23.07
N VAL A 77 -5.80 5.35 23.29
CA VAL A 77 -5.92 4.32 22.25
C VAL A 77 -6.66 4.88 21.03
N PHE A 78 -7.80 5.53 21.25
CA PHE A 78 -8.59 6.14 20.18
C PHE A 78 -7.88 7.33 19.52
N VAL A 79 -7.11 8.10 20.29
CA VAL A 79 -6.27 9.17 19.72
C VAL A 79 -5.23 8.60 18.76
N PHE A 80 -4.56 7.49 19.11
CA PHE A 80 -3.59 6.83 18.23
C PHE A 80 -4.26 6.24 16.98
N ILE A 81 -5.45 5.65 17.10
CA ILE A 81 -6.22 5.15 15.94
C ILE A 81 -6.53 6.30 14.97
N ILE A 82 -7.08 7.41 15.48
CA ILE A 82 -7.38 8.59 14.66
C ILE A 82 -6.10 9.16 14.03
N PHE A 83 -5.03 9.24 14.81
CA PHE A 83 -3.74 9.72 14.32
C PHE A 83 -3.21 8.85 13.17
N GLY A 84 -3.36 7.53 13.27
CA GLY A 84 -3.07 6.60 12.17
C GLY A 84 -3.87 6.94 10.91
N PHE A 85 -5.20 7.08 11.01
CA PHE A 85 -6.05 7.47 9.87
C PHE A 85 -5.64 8.82 9.26
N VAL A 86 -5.31 9.81 10.10
CA VAL A 86 -4.86 11.14 9.63
C VAL A 86 -3.54 11.04 8.88
N ILE A 87 -2.57 10.25 9.38
CA ILE A 87 -1.30 10.03 8.68
C ILE A 87 -1.55 9.40 7.30
N PHE A 88 -2.33 8.31 7.22
CA PHE A 88 -2.62 7.66 5.94
C PHE A 88 -3.37 8.58 4.98
N PHE A 89 -4.33 9.37 5.48
CA PHE A 89 -5.02 10.38 4.68
C PHE A 89 -4.07 11.45 4.12
N VAL A 90 -3.12 11.91 4.94
CA VAL A 90 -2.11 12.89 4.51
C VAL A 90 -1.19 12.27 3.45
N ILE A 91 -0.72 11.04 3.66
CA ILE A 91 0.10 10.30 2.68
C ILE A 91 -0.66 10.16 1.35
N GLU A 92 -1.93 9.74 1.38
CA GLU A 92 -2.79 9.61 0.20
C GLU A 92 -2.89 10.95 -0.55
N ARG A 93 -3.13 12.05 0.17
CA ARG A 93 -3.23 13.39 -0.42
C ARG A 93 -1.91 13.84 -1.05
N PHE A 94 -0.77 13.54 -0.42
CA PHE A 94 0.55 13.84 -0.99
C PHE A 94 0.80 13.03 -2.27
N ILE A 95 0.46 11.74 -2.30
CA ILE A 95 0.59 10.90 -3.50
C ILE A 95 -0.28 11.46 -4.63
N TYR A 96 -1.54 11.83 -4.33
CA TYR A 96 -2.44 12.43 -5.31
C TYR A 96 -1.90 13.76 -5.86
N TRP A 97 -1.39 14.64 -4.99
CA TRP A 97 -0.84 15.93 -5.39
C TRP A 97 0.42 15.77 -6.28
N PHE A 98 1.33 14.88 -5.90
CA PHE A 98 2.53 14.58 -6.69
C PHE A 98 2.16 14.04 -8.09
N HIS A 99 1.15 13.16 -8.18
CA HIS A 99 0.67 12.63 -9.46
C HIS A 99 -0.10 13.66 -10.29
N GLY A 100 -0.90 14.51 -9.65
CA GLY A 100 -1.67 15.56 -10.32
C GLY A 100 -0.78 16.54 -11.09
N HIS A 101 0.35 16.97 -10.50
CA HIS A 101 1.29 17.86 -11.20
C HIS A 101 2.22 17.16 -12.20
N ALA A 102 2.46 15.86 -12.06
CA ALA A 102 3.22 15.10 -13.05
C ALA A 102 2.44 14.92 -14.37
N HIS A 103 1.11 14.84 -14.31
CA HIS A 103 0.25 14.77 -15.50
C HIS A 103 -0.01 16.14 -16.16
N GLU A 104 -0.03 17.23 -15.38
CA GLU A 104 -0.23 18.58 -15.92
C GLU A 104 0.95 19.04 -16.80
N ASN A 105 2.19 18.69 -16.42
CA ASN A 105 3.37 19.03 -17.22
C ASN A 105 3.58 18.15 -18.46
N LYS A 106 2.91 16.99 -18.56
CA LYS A 106 2.97 16.13 -19.76
C LYS A 106 1.81 16.34 -20.73
N ASN A 107 0.73 16.99 -20.30
CA ASN A 107 -0.43 17.30 -21.12
C ASN A 107 -0.32 18.61 -21.92
N LYS A 108 0.89 19.17 -22.10
CA LYS A 108 1.12 20.25 -23.08
C LYS A 108 1.40 19.76 -24.50
N LEU A 109 1.51 18.45 -24.74
CA LEU A 109 1.89 17.90 -26.06
C LEU A 109 0.97 16.79 -26.59
N VAL A 110 -0.15 16.47 -25.92
CA VAL A 110 -1.13 15.52 -26.47
C VAL A 110 -2.36 16.29 -26.96
N CYS A 111 -2.16 17.08 -28.02
CA CYS A 111 -3.26 17.43 -28.90
C CYS A 111 -3.64 16.18 -29.69
N TYR A 112 -4.80 15.58 -29.41
CA TYR A 112 -5.53 14.86 -30.46
C TYR A 112 -6.13 15.91 -31.40
N THR A 113 -5.32 16.43 -32.31
CA THR A 113 -5.82 17.12 -33.51
C THR A 113 -5.77 16.12 -34.65
N GLY A 114 -6.96 15.71 -35.11
CA GLY A 114 -7.08 15.01 -36.37
C GLY A 114 -6.54 15.86 -37.53
N LEU A 115 -6.05 15.16 -38.55
CA LEU A 115 -5.81 15.60 -39.93
C LEU A 115 -4.82 16.77 -40.12
N GLY A 116 -3.60 16.44 -40.52
CA GLY A 116 -2.61 17.37 -41.06
C GLY A 116 -1.31 16.64 -41.38
N ASP A 117 -0.74 16.96 -42.54
CA ASP A 117 0.31 16.24 -43.27
C ASP A 117 1.61 15.95 -42.50
N GLY A 118 2.34 14.98 -43.06
CA GLY A 118 3.53 14.34 -42.51
C GLY A 118 4.66 15.29 -42.08
N GLU A 119 5.11 15.08 -40.86
CA GLU A 119 6.53 15.14 -40.48
C GLU A 119 6.78 14.11 -39.37
N ASP A 120 7.81 13.28 -39.56
CA ASP A 120 8.22 12.24 -38.61
C ASP A 120 8.90 12.89 -37.39
N TYR A 121 8.14 13.13 -36.32
CA TYR A 121 8.71 13.46 -35.02
C TYR A 121 9.04 12.18 -34.25
N SER A 122 10.33 11.96 -33.99
CA SER A 122 10.82 10.90 -33.12
C SER A 122 10.44 11.19 -31.66
N LEU A 123 9.28 10.67 -31.26
CA LEU A 123 8.77 10.75 -29.90
C LEU A 123 9.71 9.94 -28.98
N SER A 124 10.64 10.67 -28.38
CA SER A 124 11.57 10.15 -27.38
C SER A 124 10.74 9.55 -26.25
N ARG A 125 10.85 8.23 -26.08
CA ARG A 125 10.09 7.44 -25.10
C ARG A 125 10.47 7.90 -23.70
N ASP A 126 9.70 8.85 -23.18
CA ASP A 126 9.97 9.48 -21.90
C ASP A 126 9.98 8.43 -20.78
N SER A 127 10.92 8.65 -19.87
CA SER A 127 11.33 7.91 -18.68
C SER A 127 10.23 7.52 -17.66
N GLY A 128 8.95 7.68 -18.02
CA GLY A 128 7.79 7.52 -17.13
C GLY A 128 7.61 6.11 -16.55
N VAL A 129 7.98 5.05 -17.28
CA VAL A 129 7.80 3.66 -16.80
C VAL A 129 8.61 3.36 -15.54
N LYS A 130 9.81 3.95 -15.39
CA LYS A 130 10.65 3.75 -14.21
C LYS A 130 10.04 4.34 -12.94
N SER A 131 9.30 5.45 -13.08
CA SER A 131 8.65 6.12 -11.94
C SER A 131 7.46 5.31 -11.41
N PHE A 132 6.67 4.69 -12.29
CA PHE A 132 5.53 3.84 -11.89
C PHE A 132 5.97 2.55 -11.20
N ALA A 133 7.00 1.87 -11.74
CA ALA A 133 7.53 0.66 -11.13
C ALA A 133 8.13 0.93 -9.73
N LEU A 134 8.86 2.05 -9.58
CA LEU A 134 9.42 2.45 -8.29
C LEU A 134 8.33 2.78 -7.27
N LEU A 135 7.30 3.53 -7.69
CA LEU A 135 6.18 3.86 -6.82
C LEU A 135 5.43 2.61 -6.35
N ASN A 136 5.19 1.65 -7.24
CA ASN A 136 4.56 0.38 -6.89
C ASN A 136 5.41 -0.39 -5.88
N LEU A 137 6.73 -0.44 -6.08
CA LEU A 137 7.65 -1.11 -5.16
C LEU A 137 7.69 -0.45 -3.77
N ILE A 138 7.64 0.89 -3.71
CA ILE A 138 7.55 1.62 -2.44
C ILE A 138 6.22 1.33 -1.74
N GLY A 139 5.11 1.31 -2.49
CA GLY A 139 3.79 0.96 -1.97
C GLY A 139 3.75 -0.45 -1.39
N ASP A 140 4.24 -1.44 -2.14
CA ASP A 140 4.34 -2.83 -1.69
C ASP A 140 5.25 -2.96 -0.45
N GLY A 141 6.36 -2.20 -0.41
CA GLY A 141 7.25 -2.17 0.76
C GLY A 141 6.57 -1.61 2.01
N LEU A 142 5.82 -0.52 1.88
CA LEU A 142 5.07 0.07 2.99
C LEU A 142 3.96 -0.86 3.49
N HIS A 143 3.22 -1.49 2.57
CA HIS A 143 2.14 -2.43 2.92
C HIS A 143 2.63 -3.73 3.56
N ASN A 144 3.89 -4.13 3.33
CA ASN A 144 4.47 -5.30 4.01
C ASN A 144 5.12 -4.96 5.36
N TYR A 145 5.35 -3.68 5.63
CA TYR A 145 5.92 -3.20 6.89
C TYR A 145 4.85 -2.91 7.96
N LEU A 146 3.71 -2.36 7.53
CA LEU A 146 2.55 -2.00 8.35
C LEU A 146 1.62 -3.19 8.57
#